data_AF-A0A520EHG3-F1
#
_entry.id   AF-A0A520EHG3-F1
#
_cell.length_a   1.000
_cell.length_b   1.000
_cell.length_c   1.000
_cell.angle_alpha   90.00
_cell.angle_beta   90.00
_cell.angle_gamma   90.00
#
_symmetry.space_group_name_H-M   'P 1'
#
loop_
_entity.id
_entity.type
_entity.pdbx_description
1 polymer ?
#
loop_
_entity_poly.entity_id
_entity_poly.type
_entity_poly.pdbx_seq_one_letter_code
_entity_poly.pdbx_strand_id
1 'polypeptide(L)'
;MPAKKFQLLPFIICLLIPLAIGAIGGFFTSESVRTWYITLNKPSFNPPSFVFGPVWTTLYILMGISSYLVWKKREAVAGYRWALGIYLLQLLLNLMWS
;
A
#
# COMPACT_ATOMS: atom_id res chain seq x y z
N MET A 1 18.37 20.46 -10.27
CA MET A 1 17.18 20.45 -11.17
C MET A 1 15.95 20.84 -10.34
N PRO A 2 15.14 21.83 -10.77
CA PRO A 2 13.99 22.26 -10.01
C PRO A 2 12.94 21.13 -9.95
N ALA A 3 12.37 20.89 -8.76
CA ALA A 3 11.31 19.92 -8.60
C ALA A 3 10.11 20.31 -9.48
N LYS A 4 9.59 19.37 -10.28
CA LYS A 4 8.38 19.62 -11.08
C LYS A 4 7.25 20.11 -10.15
N LYS A 5 6.42 21.03 -10.65
CA LYS A 5 5.21 21.52 -9.96
C LYS A 5 4.31 20.33 -9.58
N PHE A 6 3.41 20.55 -8.62
CA PHE A 6 2.45 19.52 -8.22
C PHE A 6 1.56 19.16 -9.43
N GLN A 7 1.42 17.86 -9.68
CA GLN A 7 0.62 17.29 -10.77
C GLN A 7 -0.46 16.40 -10.15
N LEU A 8 -1.71 16.86 -10.22
CA LEU A 8 -2.85 16.23 -9.56
C LEU A 8 -3.15 14.84 -10.12
N LEU A 9 -3.16 14.69 -11.46
CA LEU A 9 -3.47 13.40 -12.09
C LEU A 9 -2.47 12.29 -11.70
N PRO A 10 -1.14 12.49 -11.81
CA PRO A 10 -0.16 11.51 -11.31
C PRO A 10 -0.27 11.24 -9.81
N PHE A 11 -0.57 12.25 -9.00
CA PHE A 11 -0.78 12.07 -7.57
C PHE A 11 -1.96 11.14 -7.29
N ILE A 12 -3.10 11.37 -7.94
CA ILE A 12 -4.30 10.52 -7.81
C ILE A 12 -3.99 9.09 -8.25
N ILE A 13 -3.31 8.89 -9.39
CA ILE A 13 -2.94 7.56 -9.87
C ILE A 13 -2.04 6.84 -8.85
N CYS A 14 -1.00 7.52 -8.35
CA CYS A 14 -0.10 6.97 -7.34
C CYS A 14 -0.84 6.60 -6.04
N LEU A 15 -1.88 7.36 -5.67
CA LEU A 15 -2.70 7.10 -4.50
C LEU A 15 -3.66 5.91 -4.69
N LEU A 16 -4.30 5.85 -5.86
CA LEU A 16 -5.30 4.83 -6.16
C LEU A 16 -4.71 3.43 -6.32
N ILE A 17 -3.50 3.30 -6.85
CA ILE A 17 -2.85 1.98 -7.03
C ILE A 17 -2.76 1.19 -5.70
N PRO A 18 -2.07 1.67 -4.65
CA PRO A 18 -1.96 0.93 -3.39
C PRO A 18 -3.30 0.78 -2.67
N LEU A 19 -4.20 1.77 -2.78
CA LEU A 19 -5.55 1.67 -2.21
C LEU A 19 -6.38 0.58 -2.88
N ALA A 20 -6.30 0.45 -4.21
CA ALA A 20 -6.97 -0.61 -4.95
C ALA A 20 -6.41 -1.99 -4.57
N ILE A 21 -5.09 -2.13 -4.46
CA ILE A 21 -4.45 -3.35 -3.97
C ILE A 21 -4.98 -3.71 -2.57
N GLY A 22 -5.02 -2.75 -1.66
CA GLY A 22 -5.55 -2.94 -0.31
C GLY A 22 -7.03 -3.32 -0.27
N ALA A 23 -7.85 -2.72 -1.13
CA ALA A 23 -9.28 -3.05 -1.23
C ALA A 23 -9.50 -4.46 -1.78
N ILE A 24 -8.74 -4.86 -2.81
CA ILE A 24 -8.81 -6.21 -3.38
C ILE A 24 -8.34 -7.23 -2.35
N GLY A 25 -7.19 -7.02 -1.72
CA GLY A 25 -6.69 -7.91 -0.66
C GLY A 25 -7.67 -8.03 0.50
N GLY A 26 -8.16 -6.90 1.01
CA GLY A 26 -9.16 -6.87 2.07
C GLY A 26 -10.46 -7.59 1.72
N PHE A 27 -10.88 -7.55 0.46
CA PHE A 27 -12.04 -8.32 -0.03
C PHE A 27 -11.78 -9.83 0.09
N PHE A 28 -10.64 -10.32 -0.39
CA PHE A 28 -10.29 -11.74 -0.31
C PHE A 28 -10.11 -12.24 1.14
N THR A 29 -9.52 -11.45 2.03
CA THR A 29 -9.32 -11.86 3.42
C THR A 29 -10.56 -11.68 4.30
N SER A 30 -11.58 -10.93 3.85
CA SER A 30 -12.73 -10.51 4.69
C SER A 30 -13.50 -11.69 5.31
N GLU A 31 -13.67 -12.78 4.56
CA GLU A 31 -14.35 -13.99 5.02
C GLU A 31 -13.49 -14.75 6.04
N SER A 32 -12.21 -14.95 5.72
CA SER A 32 -11.21 -15.59 6.59
C SER A 32 -11.08 -14.91 7.96
N VAL A 33 -11.08 -13.58 7.97
CA VAL A 33 -10.97 -12.78 9.21
C VAL A 33 -12.20 -12.93 10.10
N ARG A 34 -13.38 -13.19 9.53
CA ARG A 34 -14.65 -13.34 10.27
C ARG A 34 -14.92 -14.78 10.72
N THR A 35 -14.27 -15.76 10.11
CA THR A 35 -14.53 -17.18 10.33
C THR A 35 -13.49 -17.83 11.23
N TRP A 36 -12.30 -18.13 10.70
CA TRP A 36 -11.28 -18.88 11.43
C TRP A 36 -10.32 -17.99 12.23
N TYR A 37 -10.06 -16.76 11.78
CA TYR A 37 -9.11 -15.88 12.47
C TYR A 37 -9.53 -15.53 13.90
N ILE A 38 -10.84 -15.50 14.16
CA ILE A 38 -11.37 -15.24 15.50
C ILE A 38 -11.16 -16.41 16.47
N THR A 39 -11.04 -17.65 15.96
CA THR A 39 -10.91 -18.87 16.79
C THR A 39 -9.48 -19.16 17.22
N LEU A 40 -8.50 -18.43 16.66
CA LEU A 40 -7.09 -18.59 17.02
C LEU A 40 -6.80 -18.13 18.46
N ASN A 41 -5.98 -18.90 19.16
CA ASN A 41 -5.33 -18.46 20.40
C ASN A 41 -4.28 -17.41 20.08
N LYS A 42 -4.67 -16.14 20.18
CA LYS A 42 -3.82 -14.98 19.92
C LYS A 42 -3.06 -14.58 21.20
N PRO A 43 -1.79 -14.16 21.08
CA PRO A 43 -1.06 -13.63 22.22
C PRO A 43 -1.68 -12.32 22.71
N SER A 44 -1.44 -11.94 23.98
CA SER A 44 -2.03 -10.77 24.62
C SER A 44 -1.66 -9.42 23.98
N PHE A 45 -0.58 -9.38 23.20
CA PHE A 45 -0.13 -8.18 22.47
C PHE A 45 -0.72 -8.05 21.06
N ASN A 46 -1.58 -8.98 20.63
CA ASN A 46 -2.25 -8.86 19.33
C ASN A 46 -3.29 -7.72 19.37
N PRO A 47 -3.19 -6.72 18.49
CA PRO A 47 -4.13 -5.61 18.49
C PRO A 47 -5.56 -6.07 18.13
N PRO A 48 -6.58 -5.34 18.56
CA PRO A 48 -7.97 -5.63 18.17
C PRO A 48 -8.16 -5.60 16.64
N SER A 49 -9.02 -6.49 16.11
CA SER A 49 -9.25 -6.63 14.66
C SER A 49 -9.65 -5.33 13.94
N PHE A 50 -10.36 -4.43 14.63
CA PHE A 50 -10.79 -3.15 14.05
C PHE A 50 -9.62 -2.18 13.77
N VAL A 51 -8.46 -2.36 14.42
CA VAL A 51 -7.28 -1.49 14.26
C VAL A 51 -6.59 -1.75 12.91
N PHE A 52 -6.68 -2.97 12.38
CA PHE A 52 -6.03 -3.35 11.12
C PHE A 52 -6.53 -2.51 9.94
N GLY A 53 -7.84 -2.25 9.84
CA GLY A 53 -8.43 -1.47 8.74
C GLY A 53 -7.84 -0.06 8.62
N PRO A 54 -7.89 0.77 9.68
CA PRO A 54 -7.26 2.09 9.70
C PRO A 54 -5.76 2.07 9.43
N VAL A 55 -5.02 1.14 10.07
CA VAL A 55 -3.56 1.04 9.89
C VAL A 55 -3.20 0.75 8.44
N TRP A 56 -3.83 -0.25 7.82
CA TRP A 56 -3.58 -0.58 6.41
C TRP A 56 -3.97 0.55 5.47
N THR A 57 -5.12 1.20 5.71
CA THR A 57 -5.54 2.36 4.92
C THR A 57 -4.50 3.49 5.00
N THR A 58 -4.01 3.81 6.20
CA THR A 58 -2.96 4.80 6.38
C THR A 58 -1.68 4.41 5.64
N LEU A 59 -1.25 3.14 5.74
CA LEU A 59 -0.07 2.66 5.03
C LEU A 59 -0.22 2.79 3.51
N TYR A 60 -1.36 2.40 2.92
CA TYR A 60 -1.58 2.54 1.48
C TYR A 60 -1.60 4.01 1.02
N ILE A 61 -2.17 4.92 1.81
CA ILE A 61 -2.11 6.36 1.53
C ILE A 61 -0.64 6.84 1.54
N LEU A 62 0.14 6.44 2.54
CA LEU A 62 1.56 6.81 2.64
C LEU A 62 2.39 6.23 1.48
N MET A 63 2.13 4.99 1.05
CA MET A 63 2.75 4.40 -0.14
C MET A 63 2.42 5.21 -1.39
N GLY A 64 1.17 5.66 -1.54
CA GLY A 64 0.73 6.48 -2.66
C GLY A 64 1.39 7.86 -2.69
N ILE A 65 1.47 8.53 -1.53
CA ILE A 65 2.19 9.80 -1.39
C ILE A 65 3.68 9.60 -1.71
N SER A 66 4.31 8.57 -1.15
CA SER A 66 5.73 8.26 -1.34
C SER A 66 6.05 7.98 -2.82
N SER A 67 5.27 7.12 -3.49
CA SER A 67 5.46 6.80 -4.90
C SER A 67 5.29 8.03 -5.79
N TYR A 68 4.36 8.94 -5.47
CA TYR A 68 4.24 10.23 -6.17
C TYR A 68 5.47 11.14 -5.97
N LEU A 69 6.00 11.23 -4.75
CA LEU A 69 7.20 12.02 -4.47
C LEU A 69 8.42 11.51 -5.27
N VAL A 70 8.55 10.19 -5.39
CA VAL A 70 9.58 9.55 -6.24
C VAL A 70 9.31 9.83 -7.72
N TRP A 71 8.07 9.68 -8.18
CA TRP A 71 7.66 9.93 -9.56
C TRP A 71 7.93 11.37 -10.01
N LYS A 72 7.76 12.36 -9.12
CA LYS A 72 8.11 13.76 -9.39
C LYS A 72 9.59 13.98 -9.67
N LYS A 73 10.45 13.15 -9.08
CA LYS A 73 11.91 13.21 -9.20
C LYS A 73 12.48 12.13 -10.14
N ARG A 74 11.64 11.40 -10.88
CA ARG A 74 12.01 10.23 -11.70
C ARG A 74 13.17 10.45 -12.68
N GLU A 75 13.35 11.67 -13.19
CA GLU A 75 14.43 12.04 -14.11
C GLU A 75 15.77 12.24 -13.38
N ALA A 76 15.74 12.56 -12.08
CA ALA A 76 16.92 12.80 -11.25
C ALA A 76 17.28 11.59 -10.35
N VAL A 77 16.39 10.61 -10.22
CA VAL A 77 16.63 9.40 -9.41
C VAL A 77 17.40 8.39 -10.26
N ALA A 78 18.69 8.23 -9.95
CA ALA A 78 19.48 7.12 -10.48
C ALA A 78 18.81 5.79 -10.09
N GLY A 79 18.54 4.93 -11.08
CA GLY A 79 17.88 3.64 -10.83
C GLY A 79 16.37 3.71 -10.61
N TYR A 80 15.67 4.77 -11.03
CA TYR A 80 14.20 4.87 -10.93
C TYR A 80 13.46 3.61 -11.40
N ARG A 81 13.91 2.97 -12.49
CA ARG A 81 13.31 1.72 -13.00
C ARG A 81 13.40 0.55 -12.02
N TRP A 82 14.53 0.43 -11.30
CA TRP A 82 14.72 -0.59 -10.27
C TRP A 82 13.85 -0.31 -9.05
N ALA A 83 13.82 0.94 -8.58
CA ALA A 83 12.97 1.35 -7.48
C ALA A 83 11.48 1.09 -7.78
N LEU A 84 11.04 1.41 -9.01
CA LEU A 84 9.69 1.11 -9.47
C LEU A 84 9.42 -0.40 -9.52
N GLY A 85 10.37 -1.19 -10.04
CA GLY A 85 10.25 -2.65 -10.08
C GLY A 85 10.10 -3.27 -8.68
N ILE A 86 10.93 -2.85 -7.73
CA ILE A 86 10.87 -3.30 -6.33
C ILE A 86 9.55 -2.88 -5.68
N TYR A 87 9.08 -1.65 -5.92
CA TYR A 87 7.80 -1.17 -5.41
C TYR A 87 6.63 -2.00 -5.95
N LEU A 88 6.60 -2.28 -7.26
CA LEU A 88 5.55 -3.10 -7.86
C LEU A 88 5.60 -4.55 -7.34
N LEU A 89 6.79 -5.13 -7.17
CA LEU A 89 6.96 -6.44 -6.55
C LEU A 89 6.45 -6.43 -5.11
N GLN A 90 6.74 -5.38 -4.34
CA GLN A 90 6.24 -5.21 -2.98
C GLN A 90 4.71 -5.16 -2.93
N LEU A 91 4.06 -4.44 -3.85
CA LEU A 91 2.60 -4.41 -3.95
C LEU A 91 2.01 -5.77 -4.35
N LEU A 92 2.66 -6.49 -5.26
CA LEU A 92 2.24 -7.84 -5.65
C LEU A 92 2.29 -8.80 -4.46
N LEU A 93 3.42 -8.82 -3.74
CA LEU A 93 3.60 -9.64 -2.55
C LEU A 93 2.60 -9.24 -1.45
N ASN A 94 2.30 -7.96 -1.32
CA ASN A 94 1.30 -7.47 -0.38
C ASN A 94 -0.11 -8.00 -0.72
N LEU A 95 -0.48 -8.03 -2.00
CA LEU A 95 -1.74 -8.62 -2.44
C LEU A 95 -1.78 -10.13 -2.19
N MET A 96 -0.68 -10.84 -2.50
CA MET A 96 -0.59 -12.30 -2.33
C MET A 96 -0.64 -12.77 -0.88
N TRP A 97 -0.36 -11.88 0.08
CA TRP A 97 -0.48 -12.18 1.50
C TRP A 97 -1.93 -12.14 2.01
N SER A 98 -2.81 -11.47 1.29
CA SER A 98 -4.23 -11.30 1.63
C SER A 98 -5.07 -12.50 1.22
#